data_AF-A0A528AVW9-F1
#
_entry.id   AF-A0A528AVW9-F1
#
_cell.length_a   1.000
_cell.length_b   1.000
_cell.length_c   1.000
_cell.angle_alpha   90.00
_cell.angle_beta   90.00
_cell.angle_gamma   90.00
#
_symmetry.space_group_name_H-M   'P 1'
#
loop_
_entity.id
_entity.type
_entity.pdbx_description
1 polymer ?
#
loop_
_entity_poly.entity_id
_entity_poly.type
_entity_poly.pdbx_seq_one_letter_code
_entity_poly.pdbx_strand_id
1 'polypeptide(L)'
;MSNVELAELVYLSPSPCLMRVKKLQAEGFITGYSAQIDVSKLGQTLTVFTEITLRNHRQNDFARFLATVEKIDSVMERLVEMDIGIDKYFSFVVLKSPIVKSHLPLDAIFDR
;
A
#
# COMPACT_ATOMS: atom_id res chain seq x y z
N MET A 1 -13.94 4.22 13.20
CA MET A 1 -13.88 4.91 14.50
C MET A 1 -13.52 6.36 14.26
N SER A 2 -14.27 7.27 14.85
CA SER A 2 -14.01 8.71 14.81
C SER A 2 -12.94 9.11 15.83
N ASN A 3 -12.35 10.30 15.68
CA ASN A 3 -11.40 10.83 16.67
C ASN A 3 -12.06 11.13 18.03
N VAL A 4 -13.37 11.37 18.07
CA VAL A 4 -14.12 11.60 19.32
C VAL A 4 -14.19 10.30 20.13
N GLU A 5 -14.61 9.21 19.49
CA GLU A 5 -14.65 7.88 20.12
C GLU A 5 -13.26 7.41 20.57
N LEU A 6 -12.23 7.65 19.74
CA LEU A 6 -10.85 7.34 20.11
C LEU A 6 -10.41 8.13 21.35
N ALA A 7 -10.75 9.42 21.43
CA ALA A 7 -10.37 10.29 22.54
C ALA A 7 -11.01 9.82 23.86
N GLU A 8 -12.26 9.38 23.82
CA GLU A 8 -12.95 8.77 24.98
C GLU A 8 -12.24 7.49 25.45
N LEU A 9 -11.88 6.60 24.53
CA LEU A 9 -11.18 5.34 24.84
C LEU A 9 -9.81 5.55 25.48
N VAL A 10 -9.11 6.63 25.12
CA VAL A 10 -7.77 6.95 25.64
C VAL A 10 -7.76 8.03 26.71
N TYR A 11 -8.94 8.41 27.22
CA TYR A 11 -9.13 9.41 28.27
C TYR A 11 -8.46 10.78 27.96
N LEU A 12 -8.65 11.27 26.73
CA LEU A 12 -8.20 12.59 26.30
C LEU A 12 -9.36 13.43 25.78
N SER A 13 -9.18 14.75 25.74
CA SER A 13 -10.08 15.58 24.93
C SER A 13 -9.79 15.39 23.43
N PRO A 14 -10.76 15.66 22.53
CA PRO A 14 -10.60 15.40 21.10
C PRO A 14 -9.40 16.12 20.45
N SER A 15 -9.08 17.34 20.89
CA SER A 15 -7.99 18.17 20.34
C SER A 15 -6.59 17.56 20.57
N PRO A 16 -6.16 17.24 21.82
CA PRO A 16 -4.86 16.59 22.05
C PRO A 16 -4.78 15.17 21.48
N CYS A 17 -5.90 14.42 21.43
CA CYS A 17 -5.94 13.13 20.75
C CYS A 17 -5.59 13.28 19.26
N LEU A 18 -6.23 14.23 18.57
CA LEU A 18 -5.98 14.48 17.15
C LEU A 18 -4.53 14.87 16.88
N MET A 19 -3.93 15.73 17.73
CA MET A 19 -2.53 16.12 17.59
C MET A 19 -1.58 14.92 17.71
N ARG A 20 -1.85 13.99 18.63
CA ARG A 20 -1.05 12.77 18.77
C ARG A 20 -1.17 11.86 17.55
N VAL A 21 -2.38 11.65 17.04
CA VAL A 21 -2.60 10.86 15.82
C VAL A 21 -1.84 11.47 14.64
N LYS A 22 -1.91 12.79 14.44
CA LYS A 22 -1.15 13.49 13.40
C LYS A 22 0.36 13.33 13.57
N LYS A 23 0.86 13.40 14.80
CA LYS A 23 2.28 13.18 15.08
C LYS A 23 2.71 11.75 14.73
N LEU A 24 1.91 10.75 15.10
CA LEU A 24 2.17 9.35 14.76
C LEU A 24 2.15 9.10 13.24
N GLN A 25 1.28 9.79 12.50
CA GLN A 25 1.29 9.77 11.04
C GLN A 25 2.58 10.40 10.49
N ALA A 26 2.97 11.57 10.98
CA ALA A 26 4.17 12.29 10.52
C ALA A 26 5.47 11.53 10.83
N GLU A 27 5.53 10.81 11.95
CA GLU A 27 6.68 9.98 12.34
C GLU A 27 6.67 8.59 11.69
N GLY A 28 5.65 8.26 10.88
CA GLY A 28 5.56 7.00 10.15
C GLY A 28 5.11 5.79 10.99
N PHE A 29 4.71 5.98 12.24
CA PHE A 29 4.07 4.93 13.05
C PHE A 29 2.69 4.56 12.51
N ILE A 30 1.96 5.52 11.91
CA ILE A 30 0.74 5.28 11.15
C ILE A 30 1.05 5.51 9.68
N THR A 31 1.15 4.42 8.91
CA THR A 31 1.52 4.47 7.48
C THR A 31 0.33 4.74 6.56
N GLY A 32 -0.90 4.54 7.02
CA GLY A 32 -2.11 4.78 6.25
C GLY A 32 -3.35 4.14 6.87
N TYR A 33 -4.46 4.31 6.18
CA TYR A 33 -5.75 3.70 6.53
C TYR A 33 -6.24 2.90 5.32
N SER A 34 -6.75 1.68 5.55
CA SER A 34 -7.30 0.84 4.49
C SER A 34 -8.67 0.32 4.88
N ALA A 35 -9.51 0.10 3.86
CA ALA A 35 -10.77 -0.61 4.02
C ALA A 35 -10.54 -2.11 3.82
N GLN A 36 -10.98 -2.91 4.79
CA GLN A 36 -11.14 -4.35 4.61
C GLN A 36 -12.52 -4.58 4.00
N ILE A 37 -12.56 -5.01 2.74
CA ILE A 37 -13.79 -5.19 1.99
C ILE A 37 -14.07 -6.68 1.82
N ASP A 38 -15.29 -7.09 2.15
CA ASP A 38 -15.78 -8.42 1.85
C ASP A 38 -16.15 -8.51 0.37
N VAL A 39 -15.25 -9.08 -0.42
CA VAL A 39 -15.37 -9.21 -1.87
C VAL A 39 -16.60 -10.04 -2.26
N SER A 40 -17.01 -11.00 -1.42
CA SER A 40 -18.16 -11.87 -1.70
C SER A 40 -19.49 -11.12 -1.78
N LYS A 41 -19.58 -9.96 -1.12
CA LYS A 41 -20.78 -9.10 -1.13
C LYS A 41 -20.82 -8.13 -2.31
N LEU A 42 -19.77 -8.07 -3.13
CA LEU A 42 -19.70 -7.15 -4.26
C LEU A 42 -20.33 -7.70 -5.55
N GLY A 43 -20.62 -9.01 -5.61
CA GLY A 43 -21.20 -9.69 -6.77
C GLY A 43 -20.52 -11.03 -7.05
N GLN A 44 -20.77 -11.60 -8.23
CA GLN A 44 -19.98 -12.73 -8.70
C GLN A 44 -18.58 -12.24 -9.07
N THR A 45 -17.57 -12.68 -8.35
CA THR A 45 -16.19 -12.22 -8.54
C THR A 45 -15.30 -13.36 -9.01
N LEU A 46 -14.57 -13.15 -10.09
CA LEU A 46 -13.48 -14.02 -10.51
C LEU A 46 -12.18 -13.53 -9.87
N THR A 47 -11.60 -14.32 -8.97
CA THR A 47 -10.30 -14.01 -8.38
C THR A 47 -9.20 -14.73 -9.16
N VAL A 48 -8.32 -13.96 -9.81
CA VAL A 48 -7.17 -14.49 -10.55
C VAL A 48 -5.90 -14.25 -9.73
N PHE A 49 -5.21 -15.34 -9.37
CA PHE A 49 -3.89 -15.26 -8.75
C PHE A 49 -2.81 -15.38 -9.84
N THR A 50 -1.98 -14.35 -9.96
CA THR A 50 -0.87 -14.33 -10.91
C THR A 50 0.45 -14.29 -10.15
N GLU A 51 1.20 -15.38 -10.19
CA GLU A 51 2.57 -15.39 -9.68
C GLU A 51 3.52 -14.87 -10.75
N ILE A 52 4.30 -13.84 -10.39
CA ILE A 52 5.30 -13.26 -11.29
C ILE A 52 6.66 -13.38 -10.64
N THR A 53 7.52 -14.23 -11.21
CA THR A 53 8.92 -14.36 -10.80
C THR A 53 9.80 -13.52 -11.71
N LEU A 54 10.40 -12.47 -11.15
CA LEU A 54 11.44 -11.71 -11.86
C LEU A 54 12.70 -12.57 -11.98
N ARG A 55 13.22 -12.72 -13.20
CA ARG A 55 14.48 -13.47 -13.41
C ARG A 55 15.67 -12.82 -12.69
N ASN A 56 15.65 -11.50 -12.56
CA ASN A 56 16.68 -10.70 -11.91
C ASN A 56 16.05 -9.80 -10.85
N HIS A 57 16.60 -9.81 -9.63
CA HIS A 57 16.11 -9.02 -8.50
C HIS A 57 16.82 -7.66 -8.37
N ARG A 58 17.21 -7.05 -9.49
CA ARG A 58 17.85 -5.73 -9.49
C ARG A 58 16.78 -4.64 -9.38
N GLN A 59 17.15 -3.50 -8.78
CA GLN A 59 16.25 -2.37 -8.58
C GLN A 59 15.61 -1.88 -9.89
N ASN A 60 16.37 -1.90 -10.99
CA ASN A 60 15.88 -1.49 -12.31
C ASN A 60 14.84 -2.46 -12.89
N ASP A 61 14.99 -3.77 -12.66
CA ASP A 61 14.02 -4.77 -13.11
C ASP A 61 12.70 -4.66 -12.32
N PHE A 62 12.79 -4.32 -11.04
CA PHE A 62 11.63 -4.02 -10.21
C PHE A 62 10.91 -2.75 -10.65
N ALA A 63 11.65 -1.67 -10.94
CA ALA A 63 11.07 -0.42 -11.45
C ALA A 63 10.37 -0.62 -12.80
N ARG A 64 10.99 -1.40 -13.71
CA ARG A 64 10.38 -1.77 -14.99
C ARG A 64 9.12 -2.62 -14.83
N PHE A 65 9.13 -3.55 -13.88
CA PHE A 65 7.97 -4.35 -13.56
C PHE A 65 6.81 -3.47 -13.06
N LEU A 66 7.05 -2.61 -12.08
CA LEU A 66 6.05 -1.67 -11.56
C LEU A 66 5.44 -0.79 -12.66
N ALA A 67 6.28 -0.17 -13.50
CA ALA A 67 5.82 0.66 -14.61
C ALA A 67 5.02 -0.11 -15.68
N THR A 68 5.16 -1.43 -15.75
CA THR A 68 4.40 -2.28 -16.67
C THR A 68 3.06 -2.69 -16.06
N VAL A 69 3.04 -3.01 -14.76
CA VAL A 69 1.81 -3.33 -14.01
C VAL A 69 0.84 -2.15 -14.01
N GLU A 70 1.34 -0.92 -13.84
CA GLU A 70 0.52 0.30 -13.88
C GLU A 70 -0.21 0.46 -15.24
N LYS A 71 0.40 -0.02 -16.34
CA LYS A 71 -0.26 -0.04 -17.65
C LYS A 71 -1.37 -1.09 -17.74
N ILE A 72 -1.25 -2.21 -17.02
CA ILE A 72 -2.30 -3.23 -16.97
C ILE A 72 -3.50 -2.66 -16.20
N ASP A 73 -3.26 -2.01 -15.07
CA ASP A 73 -4.34 -1.42 -14.28
C ASP A 73 -5.13 -0.35 -15.07
N SER A 74 -4.44 0.54 -15.79
CA SER A 74 -5.11 1.53 -16.65
C SER A 74 -5.90 0.92 -17.82
N VAL A 75 -5.45 -0.21 -18.38
CA VAL A 75 -6.23 -0.96 -19.38
C VAL A 75 -7.49 -1.56 -18.75
N MET A 76 -7.38 -2.15 -17.57
CA MET A 76 -8.51 -2.75 -16.86
C MET A 76 -9.54 -1.71 -16.43
N GLU A 77 -9.12 -0.53 -15.96
CA GLU A 77 -10.01 0.60 -15.69
C GLU A 77 -10.81 0.99 -16.94
N ARG A 78 -10.14 1.12 -18.09
CA ARG A 78 -10.81 1.45 -19.35
C ARG A 78 -11.83 0.39 -19.77
N LEU A 79 -11.55 -0.89 -19.53
CA LEU A 79 -12.49 -1.98 -19.82
C LEU A 79 -13.73 -1.93 -18.92
N VAL A 80 -13.57 -1.52 -17.65
CA VAL A 80 -14.70 -1.27 -16.73
C VAL A 80 -15.55 -0.09 -17.24
N GLU A 81 -14.92 1.01 -17.64
CA GLU A 81 -15.63 2.18 -18.19
C GLU A 81 -16.43 1.88 -19.47
N MET A 82 -15.95 0.92 -20.28
CA MET A 82 -16.59 0.53 -21.53
C MET A 82 -17.85 -0.33 -21.35
N ASP A 83 -18.23 -0.68 -20.11
CA ASP A 83 -19.46 -1.43 -19.77
C ASP A 83 -19.62 -2.73 -20.58
N ILE A 84 -18.51 -3.41 -20.86
CA ILE A 84 -18.49 -4.68 -21.60
C ILE A 84 -18.84 -5.90 -20.73
N GLY A 85 -19.52 -5.68 -19.60
CA GLY A 85 -19.86 -6.70 -18.61
C GLY A 85 -18.83 -6.90 -17.48
N ILE A 86 -17.95 -5.93 -17.23
CA ILE A 86 -17.06 -5.91 -16.07
C ILE A 86 -17.53 -4.81 -15.11
N ASP A 87 -18.29 -5.20 -14.08
CA ASP A 87 -18.86 -4.24 -13.13
C ASP A 87 -17.80 -3.59 -12.22
N LYS A 88 -16.79 -4.36 -11.80
CA LYS A 88 -15.74 -3.92 -10.85
C LYS A 88 -14.44 -4.68 -11.07
N TYR A 89 -13.32 -3.97 -10.98
CA TYR A 89 -11.97 -4.52 -11.02
C TYR A 89 -11.17 -4.11 -9.77
N PHE A 90 -10.46 -5.06 -9.19
CA PHE A 90 -9.52 -4.82 -8.08
C PHE A 90 -8.27 -5.69 -8.30
N SER A 91 -7.09 -5.08 -8.20
CA SER A 91 -5.79 -5.75 -8.34
C SER A 91 -5.02 -5.66 -7.02
N PHE A 92 -4.40 -6.78 -6.61
CA PHE A 92 -3.54 -6.83 -5.44
C PHE A 92 -2.16 -7.34 -5.87
N VAL A 93 -1.17 -6.45 -5.83
CA VAL A 93 0.21 -6.79 -6.15
C VAL A 93 1.01 -6.86 -4.86
N VAL A 94 1.37 -8.08 -4.46
CA VAL A 94 2.17 -8.30 -3.25
C VAL A 94 3.63 -8.44 -3.65
N LEU A 95 4.46 -7.50 -3.22
CA LEU A 95 5.89 -7.48 -3.51
C LEU A 95 6.67 -7.73 -2.22
N LYS A 96 7.64 -8.64 -2.28
CA LYS A 96 8.67 -8.68 -1.22
C LYS A 96 9.49 -7.40 -1.33
N SER A 97 9.61 -6.66 -0.22
CA SER A 97 10.40 -5.43 -0.19
C SER A 97 11.82 -5.73 -0.70
N PRO A 98 12.34 -4.98 -1.69
CA PRO A 98 13.75 -5.04 -2.01
C PRO A 98 14.50 -4.57 -0.76
N ILE A 99 15.23 -5.47 -0.11
CA ILE A 99 16.12 -5.09 1.00
C ILE A 99 17.29 -4.35 0.35
N VAL A 100 17.20 -3.02 0.33
CA VAL A 100 18.36 -2.17 0.03
C VAL A 100 19.26 -2.28 1.25
N LYS A 101 20.33 -3.07 1.15
CA LYS A 101 21.42 -3.01 2.14
C LYS A 101 22.07 -1.64 2.00
N SER A 102 21.66 -0.68 2.83
CA SER A 102 22.47 0.50 3.08
C SER A 102 23.74 0.01 3.76
N HIS A 103 24.85 0.00 3.04
CA HIS A 103 26.14 -0.01 3.70
C HIS A 103 26.21 1.30 4.47
N LEU A 104 26.08 1.25 5.81
CA LEU A 104 26.62 2.33 6.63
C LEU A 104 28.12 2.38 6.31
N PRO A 105 28.68 3.51 5.87
CA PRO A 105 30.13 3.64 5.83
C PRO A 105 30.61 3.56 7.27
N LEU A 106 31.08 2.37 7.67
CA LEU A 106 31.70 2.15 8.99
C LEU A 106 32.89 3.10 9.19
N ASP A 107 33.51 3.53 8.10
CA ASP A 107 34.57 4.52 8.07
C ASP A 107 34.12 5.87 8.69
N ALA A 108 32.86 6.26 8.53
CA ALA A 108 32.31 7.49 9.13
C ALA A 108 32.06 7.39 10.64
N ILE A 109 32.14 6.18 11.23
CA ILE A 109 32.00 5.95 12.68
C ILE A 109 33.37 5.95 13.38
N PHE A 110 34.45 5.65 12.66
CA PHE A 110 35.78 5.47 13.23
C PHE A 110 36.82 6.53 12.85
N ASP A 111 36.50 7.47 11.94
CA ASP A 111 37.35 8.65 11.71
C ASP A 111 37.23 9.64 12.87
N ARG A 112 38.16 9.49 13.83
CA ARG A 112 38.59 10.50 14.80
C ARG A 112 39.99 10.98 14.44
#